data_AF-A0A4Y8X4N9-F1
#
_entry.id   AF-A0A4Y8X4N9-F1
#
_cell.length_a   1.000
_cell.length_b   1.000
_cell.length_c   1.000
_cell.angle_alpha   90.00
_cell.angle_beta   90.00
_cell.angle_gamma   90.00
#
_symmetry.space_group_name_H-M   'P 1'
#
loop_
_entity.id
_entity.type
_entity.pdbx_description
1 polymer ?
#
loop_
_entity_poly.entity_id
_entity_poly.type
_entity_poly.pdbx_seq_one_letter_code
_entity_poly.pdbx_strand_id
1 'polypeptide(L)'
;MTDISINGISHRPVSGISEDSLSPERLRTIVQESYLNFLFGAGTPSSFFGLLGNVEDALTELADSPADDEVKVLVRASIHAYFFDSVLVPNLKIIERHADAEPVLTSYAKFLRTVNRILLKRHSSILAKQANIFTTKGLVREEVTYDLWCSHTTGKDVHHARPLPPRVPR
;
A
#
# COMPACT_ATOMS: atom_id res chain seq x y z
N MET A 1 1.92 26.06 15.21
CA MET A 1 2.75 25.08 14.49
C MET A 1 2.94 23.93 15.44
N THR A 2 2.30 22.79 15.18
CA THR A 2 2.35 21.61 16.03
C THR A 2 3.39 20.66 15.45
N ASP A 3 4.46 20.41 16.19
CA ASP A 3 5.46 19.41 15.81
C ASP A 3 4.79 18.03 15.83
N ILE A 4 4.85 17.33 14.69
CA ILE A 4 4.34 15.96 14.59
C ILE A 4 5.50 15.06 14.94
N SER A 5 5.33 14.18 15.93
CA SER A 5 6.32 13.15 16.24
C SER A 5 5.77 11.79 15.85
N ILE A 6 6.55 11.02 15.10
CA ILE A 6 6.24 9.62 14.75
C ILE A 6 7.35 8.79 15.39
N ASN A 7 6.99 7.82 16.24
CA ASN A 7 7.93 6.95 16.97
C ASN A 7 9.02 7.71 17.75
N GLY A 8 8.67 8.82 18.38
CA GLY A 8 9.62 9.64 19.16
C GLY A 8 10.62 10.45 18.32
N ILE A 9 10.55 10.34 16.99
CA ILE A 9 11.32 11.18 16.08
C ILE A 9 10.49 12.42 15.81
N SER A 10 11.01 13.58 16.21
CA SER A 10 10.42 14.88 15.88
C SER A 10 10.50 15.07 14.37
N HIS A 11 9.35 15.00 13.70
CA HIS A 11 9.23 15.42 12.32
C HIS A 11 8.87 16.90 12.31
N ARG A 12 9.83 17.73 11.89
CA ARG A 12 9.48 19.07 11.47
C ARG A 12 8.60 18.96 10.23
N PRO A 13 7.38 19.49 10.23
CA PRO A 13 6.71 19.80 8.98
C PRO A 13 7.69 20.64 8.16
N VAL A 14 7.85 20.34 6.87
CA VAL A 14 8.67 21.16 5.97
C VAL A 14 8.13 22.58 6.06
N SER A 15 8.82 23.41 6.84
CA SER A 15 8.39 24.75 7.20
C SER A 15 8.83 25.64 6.06
N GLY A 16 7.88 25.88 5.16
CA GLY A 16 8.07 26.64 3.96
C GLY A 16 7.53 25.88 2.76
N ILE A 17 6.54 26.48 2.09
CA ILE A 17 6.52 26.41 0.63
C ILE A 17 7.86 27.04 0.23
N SER A 18 8.91 26.24 0.08
CA SER A 18 10.00 26.69 -0.78
C SER A 18 9.38 26.87 -2.16
N GLU A 19 9.83 27.87 -2.92
CA GLU A 19 9.48 28.05 -4.33
C GLU A 19 9.97 26.88 -5.23
N ASP A 20 10.25 25.71 -4.64
CA ASP A 20 10.52 24.46 -5.33
C ASP A 20 9.19 23.69 -5.48
N SER A 21 8.17 24.38 -5.99
CA SER A 21 6.95 23.72 -6.45
C SER A 21 7.36 22.66 -7.46
N LEU A 22 6.87 21.44 -7.28
CA LEU A 22 7.23 20.31 -8.13
C LEU A 22 6.68 20.54 -9.55
N SER A 23 7.40 21.28 -10.37
CA SER A 23 6.94 21.63 -11.72
C SER A 23 6.76 20.35 -12.55
N PRO A 24 5.89 20.36 -13.57
CA PRO A 24 5.73 19.21 -14.47
C PRO A 24 7.06 18.76 -15.09
N GLU A 25 7.96 19.69 -15.39
CA GLU A 25 9.30 19.43 -15.92
C GLU A 25 10.18 18.76 -14.87
N ARG A 26 10.17 19.27 -13.62
CA ARG A 26 10.93 18.68 -12.52
C ARG A 26 10.44 17.27 -12.20
N LEU A 27 9.13 17.07 -12.14
CA LEU A 27 8.49 15.76 -11.98
C LEU A 27 8.90 14.83 -13.12
N ARG A 28 8.86 15.31 -14.36
CA ARG A 28 9.25 14.53 -15.54
C ARG A 28 10.69 14.07 -15.43
N THR A 29 11.62 14.94 -15.08
CA THR A 29 13.04 14.58 -14.89
C THR A 29 13.20 13.52 -13.80
N ILE A 30 12.58 13.74 -12.63
CA ILE A 30 12.64 12.78 -11.51
C ILE A 30 12.13 11.40 -11.96
N VAL A 31 10.98 11.36 -12.62
CA VAL A 31 10.38 10.11 -13.11
C VAL A 31 11.22 9.46 -14.21
N GLN A 32 11.85 10.26 -15.08
CA GLN A 32 12.70 9.75 -16.18
C GLN A 32 14.04 9.20 -15.71
N GLU A 33 14.56 9.64 -14.57
CA GLU A 33 15.91 9.29 -14.10
C GLU A 33 15.92 8.33 -12.90
N SER A 34 14.80 8.14 -12.19
CA SER A 34 14.74 7.33 -10.97
C SER A 34 14.24 5.89 -11.16
N TYR A 35 14.61 5.01 -10.22
CA TYR A 35 13.89 3.74 -10.03
C TYR A 35 12.57 4.01 -9.33
N LEU A 36 11.46 3.65 -9.96
CA LEU A 36 10.13 3.82 -9.36
C LEU A 36 9.91 2.71 -8.33
N ASN A 37 9.74 3.10 -7.07
CA ASN A 37 9.47 2.21 -5.96
C ASN A 37 8.23 2.74 -5.23
N PHE A 38 7.17 1.95 -5.20
CA PHE A 38 5.92 2.30 -4.54
C PHE A 38 5.71 1.40 -3.33
N LEU A 39 5.39 2.00 -2.19
CA LEU A 39 4.91 1.29 -1.01
C LEU A 39 3.47 1.74 -0.76
N PHE A 40 2.52 0.83 -0.83
CA PHE A 40 1.13 1.10 -0.43
C PHE A 40 0.66 0.03 0.55
N GLY A 41 -0.14 0.46 1.53
CA GLY A 41 -0.55 -0.40 2.63
C GLY A 41 -1.94 -0.07 3.16
N ALA A 42 -2.30 -0.64 4.32
CA ALA A 42 -3.62 -0.52 4.93
C ALA A 42 -4.05 0.94 5.21
N GLY A 43 -3.09 1.88 5.27
CA GLY A 43 -3.34 3.31 5.41
C GLY A 43 -3.64 4.06 4.10
N THR A 44 -3.75 3.38 2.96
CA THR A 44 -4.14 4.03 1.70
C THR A 44 -5.66 4.28 1.75
N PRO A 45 -6.16 5.52 1.57
CA PRO A 45 -7.56 5.85 1.74
C PRO A 45 -8.39 5.27 0.58
N SER A 46 -8.70 3.99 0.66
CA SER A 46 -9.80 3.41 -0.09
C SER A 46 -10.98 3.34 0.87
N SER A 47 -12.13 3.87 0.45
CA SER A 47 -13.41 3.84 1.18
C SER A 47 -13.92 2.43 1.53
N PHE A 48 -13.16 1.40 1.17
CA PHE A 48 -13.51 0.00 1.30
C PHE A 48 -12.87 -0.67 2.50
N PHE A 49 -11.74 -0.15 2.98
CA PHE A 49 -11.17 -0.58 4.25
C PHE A 49 -11.68 0.37 5.32
N GLY A 50 -12.21 -0.18 6.41
CA GLY A 50 -12.29 0.59 7.64
C GLY A 50 -10.90 1.16 7.91
N LEU A 51 -10.81 2.45 8.25
CA LEU A 51 -9.57 2.97 8.80
C LEU A 51 -9.15 2.04 9.94
N LEU A 52 -7.85 1.75 10.06
CA LEU A 52 -7.30 0.91 11.12
C LEU A 52 -7.79 1.33 12.52
N GLY A 53 -8.27 2.57 12.64
CA GLY A 53 -8.80 3.16 13.85
C GLY A 53 -7.70 3.26 14.89
N ASN A 54 -8.12 3.45 16.13
CA ASN A 54 -7.23 3.55 17.27
C ASN A 54 -6.86 2.15 17.81
N VAL A 55 -6.74 1.12 16.95
CA VAL A 55 -6.39 -0.25 17.40
C VAL A 55 -5.01 -0.26 18.05
N GLU A 56 -4.06 0.47 17.48
CA GLU A 56 -2.70 0.60 18.05
C GLU A 56 -2.75 1.35 19.40
N ASP A 57 -3.53 2.43 19.49
CA ASP A 57 -3.71 3.17 20.75
C ASP A 57 -4.40 2.29 21.80
N ALA A 58 -5.45 1.55 21.43
CA ALA A 58 -6.17 0.65 22.34
C ALA A 58 -5.29 -0.49 22.85
N LEU A 59 -4.40 -1.04 22.02
CA LEU A 59 -3.43 -2.04 22.46
C LEU A 59 -2.37 -1.43 23.37
N THR A 60 -1.98 -0.17 23.13
CA THR A 60 -1.02 0.58 23.97
C THR A 60 -1.63 0.90 25.33
N GLU A 61 -2.84 1.46 25.37
CA GLU A 61 -3.60 1.73 26.59
C GLU A 61 -3.84 0.46 27.41
N LEU A 62 -4.14 -0.66 26.73
CA LEU A 62 -4.32 -1.95 27.39
C LEU A 62 -3.02 -2.46 28.02
N ALA A 63 -1.87 -2.23 27.37
CA ALA A 63 -0.58 -2.61 27.92
C ALA A 63 -0.28 -1.83 29.21
N ASP A 64 -0.55 -0.51 29.20
CA ASP A 64 -0.29 0.42 30.31
C ASP A 64 -1.35 0.36 31.43
N SER A 65 -2.49 -0.29 31.18
CA SER A 65 -3.57 -0.45 32.16
C SER A 65 -3.10 -1.16 33.44
N PRO A 66 -3.58 -0.76 34.64
CA PRO A 66 -3.28 -1.47 35.88
C PRO A 66 -4.13 -2.75 36.09
N ALA A 67 -4.95 -3.14 35.10
CA ALA A 67 -5.80 -4.33 35.18
C ALA A 67 -4.99 -5.63 35.30
N ASP A 68 -5.63 -6.67 35.85
CA ASP A 68 -5.07 -8.01 35.94
C ASP A 68 -4.79 -8.63 34.57
N ASP A 69 -3.79 -9.51 34.50
CA ASP A 69 -3.32 -10.10 33.25
C ASP A 69 -4.40 -10.95 32.56
N GLU A 70 -5.26 -11.66 33.32
CA GLU A 70 -6.34 -12.45 32.72
C GLU A 70 -7.36 -11.55 32.00
N VAL A 71 -7.67 -10.40 32.61
CA VAL A 71 -8.55 -9.38 32.01
C VAL A 71 -7.90 -8.78 30.76
N LYS A 72 -6.59 -8.48 30.83
CA LYS A 72 -5.86 -7.94 29.67
C LYS A 72 -5.86 -8.90 28.49
N VAL A 73 -5.72 -10.21 28.72
CA VAL A 73 -5.78 -11.22 27.66
C VAL A 73 -7.14 -11.20 26.96
N LEU A 74 -8.24 -11.15 27.72
CA LEU A 74 -9.59 -11.13 27.16
C LEU A 74 -9.86 -9.87 26.32
N VAL A 75 -9.46 -8.70 26.83
CA VAL A 75 -9.63 -7.43 26.10
C VAL A 75 -8.77 -7.43 24.83
N ARG A 76 -7.52 -7.91 24.91
CA ARG A 76 -6.65 -8.04 23.73
C ARG A 76 -7.26 -8.93 22.66
N ALA A 77 -7.80 -10.09 23.06
CA ALA A 77 -8.49 -10.99 22.14
C ALA A 77 -9.68 -10.30 21.45
N SER A 78 -10.41 -9.45 22.19
CA SER A 78 -11.55 -8.70 21.67
C SER A 78 -11.12 -7.62 20.66
N ILE A 79 -10.03 -6.91 20.94
CA ILE A 79 -9.43 -5.93 20.00
C ILE A 79 -8.96 -6.63 18.72
N HIS A 80 -8.29 -7.78 18.85
CA HIS A 80 -7.86 -8.56 17.70
C HIS A 80 -9.03 -9.11 16.88
N ALA A 81 -10.11 -9.57 17.53
CA ALA A 81 -11.31 -10.03 16.84
C ALA A 81 -11.97 -8.88 16.06
N TYR A 82 -12.12 -7.71 16.68
CA TYR A 82 -12.61 -6.52 16.00
C TYR A 82 -11.78 -6.16 14.76
N PHE A 83 -10.45 -6.17 14.89
CA PHE A 83 -9.54 -5.91 13.78
C PHE A 83 -9.72 -6.94 12.66
N PHE A 84 -9.79 -8.22 13.01
CA PHE A 84 -9.98 -9.29 12.05
C PHE A 84 -11.30 -9.12 11.27
N ASP A 85 -12.42 -8.94 11.95
CA ASP A 85 -13.73 -8.84 11.33
C ASP A 85 -13.91 -7.54 10.53
N SER A 86 -13.37 -6.43 11.00
CA SER A 86 -13.59 -5.10 10.41
C SER A 86 -12.59 -4.75 9.31
N VAL A 87 -11.38 -5.31 9.36
CA VAL A 87 -10.27 -4.95 8.45
C VAL A 87 -9.87 -6.12 7.56
N LEU A 88 -9.77 -7.34 8.11
CA LEU A 88 -9.27 -8.48 7.36
C LEU A 88 -10.35 -9.19 6.55
N VAL A 89 -11.51 -9.49 7.16
CA VAL A 89 -12.62 -10.21 6.50
C VAL A 89 -13.11 -9.50 5.22
N PRO A 90 -13.24 -8.16 5.16
CA PRO A 90 -13.66 -7.48 3.93
C PRO A 90 -12.73 -7.72 2.73
N ASN A 91 -11.46 -8.08 2.94
CA ASN A 91 -10.54 -8.41 1.85
C ASN A 91 -11.00 -9.63 1.03
N LEU A 92 -11.82 -10.52 1.61
CA LEU A 92 -12.38 -11.67 0.88
C LEU A 92 -13.21 -11.21 -0.32
N LYS A 93 -13.96 -10.10 -0.19
CA LYS A 93 -14.74 -9.52 -1.29
C LYS A 93 -13.86 -9.10 -2.48
N ILE A 94 -12.62 -8.71 -2.23
CA ILE A 94 -11.65 -8.35 -3.30
C ILE A 94 -11.19 -9.61 -4.01
N ILE A 95 -10.89 -10.67 -3.26
CA ILE A 95 -10.46 -11.97 -3.80
C ILE A 95 -11.58 -12.59 -4.65
N GLU A 96 -12.82 -12.52 -4.15
CA GLU A 96 -14.02 -13.04 -4.81
C GLU A 96 -14.53 -12.13 -5.93
N ARG A 97 -13.91 -10.96 -6.15
CA ARG A 97 -14.33 -9.94 -7.11
C ARG A 97 -15.81 -9.55 -6.95
N HIS A 98 -16.25 -9.44 -5.70
CA HIS A 98 -17.60 -9.00 -5.37
C HIS A 98 -17.83 -7.57 -5.88
N ALA A 99 -19.06 -7.23 -6.28
CA ALA A 99 -19.40 -5.93 -6.86
C ALA A 99 -18.99 -4.74 -5.96
N ASP A 100 -19.14 -4.87 -4.64
CA ASP A 100 -18.70 -3.86 -3.67
C ASP A 100 -17.20 -3.52 -3.77
N ALA A 101 -16.36 -4.46 -4.21
CA ALA A 101 -14.91 -4.28 -4.34
C ALA A 101 -14.50 -3.59 -5.66
N GLU A 102 -15.42 -3.42 -6.60
CA GLU A 102 -15.15 -2.89 -7.94
C GLU A 102 -14.49 -1.49 -7.92
N PRO A 103 -14.89 -0.53 -7.06
CA PRO A 103 -14.22 0.77 -6.99
C PRO A 103 -12.74 0.66 -6.60
N VAL A 104 -12.41 -0.27 -5.68
CA VAL A 104 -11.03 -0.51 -5.22
C VAL A 104 -10.21 -1.17 -6.32
N LEU A 105 -10.74 -2.24 -6.93
CA LEU A 105 -10.11 -2.94 -8.04
C LEU A 105 -9.85 -1.99 -9.21
N THR A 106 -10.83 -1.12 -9.52
CA THR A 106 -10.69 -0.07 -10.54
C THR A 106 -9.59 0.94 -10.18
N SER A 107 -9.45 1.32 -8.91
CA SER A 107 -8.39 2.21 -8.45
C SER A 107 -7.00 1.59 -8.64
N TYR A 108 -6.82 0.33 -8.21
CA TYR A 108 -5.58 -0.41 -8.44
C TYR A 108 -5.27 -0.56 -9.93
N ALA A 109 -6.27 -0.88 -10.76
CA ALA A 109 -6.10 -0.97 -12.20
C ALA A 109 -5.64 0.37 -12.81
N LYS A 110 -6.26 1.49 -12.42
CA LYS A 110 -5.88 2.83 -12.88
C LYS A 110 -4.46 3.19 -12.46
N PHE A 111 -4.07 2.87 -11.23
CA PHE A 111 -2.70 3.06 -10.75
C PHE A 111 -1.70 2.28 -11.59
N LEU A 112 -1.88 0.96 -11.74
CA LEU A 112 -0.98 0.11 -12.52
C LEU A 112 -0.89 0.56 -13.98
N ARG A 113 -2.01 0.93 -14.61
CA ARG A 113 -2.00 1.49 -15.98
C ARG A 113 -1.23 2.80 -16.06
N THR A 114 -1.32 3.65 -15.04
CA THR A 114 -0.59 4.92 -14.98
C THR A 114 0.91 4.67 -14.86
N VAL A 115 1.32 3.76 -13.97
CA VAL A 115 2.73 3.34 -13.85
C VAL A 115 3.24 2.76 -15.17
N ASN A 116 2.46 1.89 -15.83
CA ASN A 116 2.84 1.33 -17.12
C ASN A 116 3.02 2.42 -18.20
N ARG A 117 2.10 3.38 -18.29
CA ARG A 117 2.21 4.52 -19.23
C ARG A 117 3.46 5.36 -18.96
N ILE A 118 3.80 5.56 -17.69
CA ILE A 118 5.03 6.27 -17.29
C ILE A 118 6.27 5.49 -17.77
N LEU A 119 6.35 4.20 -17.49
CA LEU A 119 7.47 3.35 -17.90
C LEU A 119 7.63 3.26 -19.42
N LEU A 120 6.52 3.22 -20.17
CA LEU A 120 6.54 3.20 -21.64
C LEU A 120 6.99 4.53 -22.24
N LYS A 121 6.62 5.67 -21.63
CA LYS A 121 6.97 7.02 -22.11
C LYS A 121 8.32 7.52 -21.59
N ARG A 122 8.96 6.80 -20.68
CA ARG A 122 10.35 7.06 -20.27
C ARG A 122 11.26 6.89 -21.49
N HIS A 123 12.00 7.95 -21.82
CA HIS A 123 13.00 7.95 -22.89
C HIS A 123 14.37 7.41 -22.46
N SER A 124 14.58 7.15 -21.16
CA SER A 124 15.85 6.63 -20.64
C SER A 124 16.11 5.22 -21.18
N SER A 125 17.23 5.05 -21.87
CA SER A 125 17.77 3.75 -22.33
C SER A 125 18.62 3.06 -21.26
N ILE A 126 18.90 3.74 -20.14
CA ILE A 126 19.83 3.29 -19.09
C ILE A 126 19.10 2.52 -18.00
N LEU A 127 17.89 2.95 -17.61
CA LEU A 127 17.09 2.23 -16.62
C LEU A 127 16.14 1.24 -17.30
N ALA A 128 16.07 0.03 -16.74
CA ALA A 128 15.05 -0.94 -17.09
C ALA A 128 13.64 -0.34 -16.92
N LYS A 129 12.70 -0.73 -17.80
CA LYS A 129 11.28 -0.37 -17.69
C LYS A 129 10.61 -1.20 -16.59
N GLN A 130 11.06 -0.99 -15.36
CA GLN A 130 10.62 -1.70 -14.17
C GLN A 130 10.17 -0.69 -13.11
N ALA A 131 9.11 -1.05 -12.39
CA ALA A 131 8.73 -0.43 -11.14
C ALA A 131 8.62 -1.53 -10.08
N ASN A 132 9.05 -1.23 -8.86
CA ASN A 132 8.88 -2.12 -7.72
C ASN A 132 7.66 -1.69 -6.93
N ILE A 133 6.81 -2.65 -6.58
CA ILE A 133 5.61 -2.44 -5.80
C ILE A 133 5.74 -3.27 -4.52
N PHE A 134 5.69 -2.58 -3.39
CA PHE A 134 5.70 -3.14 -2.05
C PHE A 134 4.32 -2.97 -1.43
N THR A 135 3.79 -4.04 -0.85
CA THR A 135 2.47 -4.03 -0.21
C THR A 135 2.58 -4.50 1.24
N THR A 136 1.85 -3.89 2.17
CA THR A 136 1.70 -4.47 3.52
C THR A 136 0.78 -5.68 3.42
N LYS A 137 1.25 -6.85 3.89
CA LYS A 137 0.51 -8.12 3.84
C LYS A 137 -0.93 -7.94 4.37
N GLY A 138 -1.92 -8.33 3.56
CA GLY A 138 -3.35 -8.32 3.92
C GLY A 138 -4.27 -7.74 2.84
N LEU A 139 -3.78 -6.83 2.00
CA LEU A 139 -4.62 -6.06 1.07
C LEU A 139 -4.82 -6.67 -0.32
N VAL A 140 -3.75 -7.21 -0.91
CA VAL A 140 -3.78 -7.72 -2.29
C VAL A 140 -2.92 -8.96 -2.35
N ARG A 141 -3.52 -10.12 -2.63
CA ARG A 141 -2.77 -11.34 -2.93
C ARG A 141 -2.01 -11.13 -4.24
N GLU A 142 -0.79 -11.66 -4.33
CA GLU A 142 0.10 -11.52 -5.49
C GLU A 142 -0.62 -11.85 -6.82
N GLU A 143 -1.44 -12.90 -6.83
CA GLU A 143 -2.30 -13.32 -7.96
C GLU A 143 -3.26 -12.22 -8.46
N VAL A 144 -3.91 -11.47 -7.56
CA VAL A 144 -4.84 -10.38 -7.94
C VAL A 144 -4.09 -9.24 -8.64
N THR A 145 -2.85 -8.98 -8.21
CA THR A 145 -2.00 -7.95 -8.84
C THR A 145 -1.56 -8.40 -10.24
N TYR A 146 -1.15 -9.66 -10.39
CA TYR A 146 -0.80 -10.24 -11.69
C TYR A 146 -2.00 -10.32 -12.63
N ASP A 147 -3.17 -10.73 -12.15
CA ASP A 147 -4.39 -10.79 -12.95
C ASP A 147 -4.82 -9.39 -13.42
N LEU A 148 -4.79 -8.39 -12.53
CA LEU A 148 -5.07 -7.00 -12.89
C LEU A 148 -4.05 -6.48 -13.92
N TRP A 149 -2.79 -6.85 -13.78
CA TRP A 149 -1.75 -6.47 -14.74
C TRP A 149 -1.94 -7.15 -16.10
N CYS A 150 -2.09 -8.47 -16.14
CA CYS A 150 -2.26 -9.26 -17.36
C CYS A 150 -3.55 -8.90 -18.11
N SER A 151 -4.66 -8.72 -17.40
CA SER A 151 -5.96 -8.37 -18.01
C SER A 151 -5.94 -7.01 -18.73
N HIS A 152 -4.98 -6.14 -18.39
CA HIS A 152 -4.91 -4.76 -18.90
C HIS A 152 -3.65 -4.45 -19.71
N THR A 153 -2.78 -5.44 -19.91
CA THR A 153 -1.56 -5.35 -20.75
C THR A 153 -1.65 -6.19 -22.02
N THR A 154 -2.81 -6.80 -22.32
CA THR A 154 -3.14 -7.52 -23.56
C THR A 154 -3.29 -6.60 -24.78
N GLY A 155 -2.31 -5.73 -24.97
CA GLY A 155 -2.11 -4.87 -26.13
C GLY A 155 -0.61 -4.75 -26.43
N LYS A 156 -0.03 -5.88 -26.86
CA LYS A 156 1.35 -6.07 -27.36
C LYS A 156 2.49 -5.93 -26.33
N ASP A 157 3.35 -6.96 -26.36
CA ASP A 157 4.68 -7.07 -25.78
C ASP A 157 4.81 -7.12 -24.25
N VAL A 158 4.59 -8.32 -23.67
CA VAL A 158 5.13 -8.68 -22.35
C VAL A 158 6.09 -9.87 -22.51
N HIS A 159 7.34 -9.57 -22.83
CA HIS A 159 8.42 -10.52 -22.56
C HIS A 159 8.87 -10.37 -21.10
N HIS A 160 8.60 -11.42 -20.32
CA HIS A 160 9.26 -11.76 -19.04
C HIS A 160 8.99 -10.88 -17.81
N ALA A 161 7.81 -11.06 -17.20
CA ALA A 161 7.73 -11.10 -15.74
C ALA A 161 7.73 -12.59 -15.34
N ARG A 162 8.86 -13.11 -14.86
CA ARG A 162 8.89 -14.46 -14.26
C ARG A 162 8.56 -14.32 -12.77
N PRO A 163 7.61 -15.10 -12.23
CA PRO A 163 7.46 -15.21 -10.79
C PRO A 163 8.76 -15.75 -10.19
N LEU A 164 9.20 -15.17 -9.07
CA LEU A 164 10.33 -15.69 -8.32
C LEU A 164 9.97 -17.09 -7.78
N PRO A 165 10.87 -18.08 -7.89
CA PRO A 165 10.59 -19.42 -7.38
C PRO A 165 10.38 -19.38 -5.85
N PRO A 166 9.51 -20.24 -5.31
CA PRO A 166 9.28 -20.32 -3.88
C PRO A 166 10.61 -20.60 -3.15
N ARG A 167 10.92 -19.80 -2.13
CA ARG A 167 12.08 -20.06 -1.26
C ARG A 167 11.83 -21.36 -0.52
N VAL A 168 12.60 -22.39 -0.86
CA VAL A 168 12.67 -23.62 -0.06
C VAL A 168 13.29 -23.24 1.30
N PRO A 169 12.61 -23.50 2.43
CA PRO A 169 13.19 -23.26 3.74
C PRO A 169 14.41 -24.17 3.92
N ARG A 170 15.52 -23.60 4.42
CA ARG A 170 16.68 -24.36 4.89
C ARG A 170 16.44 -24.86 6.31
#